data_AF-A0A511ZAR8-F1
#
_entry.id   AF-A0A511ZAR8-F1
#
_cell.length_a   1.000
_cell.length_b   1.000
_cell.length_c   1.000
_cell.angle_alpha   90.00
_cell.angle_beta   90.00
_cell.angle_gamma   90.00
#
_symmetry.space_group_name_H-M   'P 1'
#
loop_
_entity.id
_entity.type
_entity.pdbx_description
1 polymer ?
#
loop_
_entity_poly.entity_id
_entity_poly.type
_entity_poly.pdbx_seq_one_letter_code
_entity_poly.pdbx_strand_id
1 'polypeptide(L)'
;MNEVKKGLDAVSGITPSDMEDVKQRVLLGKRKQKKRNPFPAAVTVLVTAAVLFFAFNVLMDGLYTADEEEYEVNELIYDFMLRTESDGNAVAATDEIRQEVLRSMLQIDALIDYAKTRGYSEDMEAINETVAEQRVTFYADLDKEGEEKKNSILQAQTDAFGITYDEYFDVLLKWTARAEAASNWLDRHSQEESITRGEALSLFQNKYERAITAFMEQKSIPPFDLSVKSEELEGTVASIEGERVLITHEFVEDAPSKKEELILNGAASRFIIDDAAEEIALGMEIRVVYDALAYPVATQGNPVVYQNVTEWEKIGSGTEIEYLAKNEEQLSDADIETAFEMCVSALTGYYHAVWNGSGIDLDMFIENENLKQYTEKKIQSQHDLYGGLNSPVKNVEIGAWEATYTDDVNGGFLYLELPAEIKKHQGGYSEATEFLVRNVNGKLVIVDWYTGAKDSYDFMVRGENETIDDPDIWSGKEWVKRFDGMTD
;
A
#
# COMPACT_ATOMS: atom_id res chain seq x y z
N MET A 1 3.49 -31.07 -15.52
CA MET A 1 2.27 -30.79 -14.72
C MET A 1 2.60 -30.31 -13.31
N ASN A 2 3.39 -31.02 -12.49
CA ASN A 2 3.74 -30.55 -11.12
C ASN A 2 4.77 -29.41 -11.05
N GLU A 3 5.70 -29.27 -12.00
CA GLU A 3 6.62 -28.12 -12.04
C GLU A 3 5.98 -26.88 -12.68
N VAL A 4 5.03 -27.08 -13.59
CA VAL A 4 4.18 -26.02 -14.15
C VAL A 4 3.26 -25.45 -13.07
N LYS A 5 2.70 -26.31 -12.20
CA LYS A 5 1.89 -25.89 -11.05
C LYS A 5 2.69 -25.10 -10.01
N LYS A 6 3.92 -25.53 -9.68
CA LYS A 6 4.84 -24.77 -8.81
C LYS A 6 5.30 -23.44 -9.41
N GLY A 7 5.38 -23.33 -10.73
CA GLY A 7 5.63 -22.07 -11.43
C GLY A 7 4.41 -21.14 -11.44
N LEU A 8 3.19 -21.71 -11.53
CA LEU A 8 1.92 -20.97 -11.48
C LEU A 8 1.60 -20.40 -10.10
N ASP A 9 1.89 -21.15 -9.03
CA ASP A 9 1.70 -20.70 -7.64
C ASP A 9 2.68 -19.57 -7.26
N ALA A 10 3.80 -19.42 -7.99
CA ALA A 10 4.81 -18.38 -7.76
C ALA A 10 4.60 -17.11 -8.61
N VAL A 11 3.83 -17.18 -9.70
CA VAL A 11 3.63 -16.07 -10.66
C VAL A 11 2.29 -15.37 -10.48
N SER A 12 1.28 -16.05 -9.92
CA SER A 12 -0.07 -15.48 -9.79
C SER A 12 -0.35 -14.79 -8.46
N GLY A 13 0.49 -14.99 -7.43
CA GLY A 13 0.23 -14.48 -6.07
C GLY A 13 -1.06 -15.02 -5.42
N ILE A 14 -1.81 -15.89 -6.11
CA ILE A 14 -3.07 -16.47 -5.62
C ILE A 14 -2.71 -17.59 -4.66
N THR A 15 -2.99 -17.38 -3.38
CA THR A 15 -2.84 -18.46 -2.41
C THR A 15 -4.02 -19.43 -2.52
N PRO A 16 -3.86 -20.71 -2.15
CA PRO A 16 -4.98 -21.64 -2.02
C PRO A 16 -6.09 -21.14 -1.10
N SER A 17 -5.78 -20.21 -0.19
CA SER A 17 -6.75 -19.52 0.67
C SER A 17 -7.68 -18.61 -0.15
N ASP A 18 -7.16 -17.87 -1.13
CA ASP A 18 -7.94 -16.92 -1.93
C ASP A 18 -8.96 -17.61 -2.84
N MET A 19 -8.59 -18.75 -3.42
CA MET A 19 -9.51 -19.59 -4.19
C MET A 19 -10.62 -20.20 -3.33
N GLU A 20 -10.30 -20.60 -2.10
CA GLU A 20 -11.29 -21.14 -1.18
C GLU A 20 -12.21 -20.04 -0.66
N ASP A 21 -11.70 -18.83 -0.44
CA ASP A 21 -12.47 -17.68 0.00
C ASP A 21 -13.50 -17.23 -1.07
N VAL A 22 -13.10 -17.23 -2.36
CA VAL A 22 -14.02 -16.97 -3.48
C VAL A 22 -15.07 -18.08 -3.60
N LYS A 23 -14.69 -19.35 -3.47
CA LYS A 23 -15.64 -20.48 -3.45
C LYS A 23 -16.63 -20.37 -2.30
N GLN A 24 -16.18 -20.05 -1.10
CA GLN A 24 -17.03 -19.90 0.09
C GLN A 24 -17.99 -18.70 -0.06
N ARG A 25 -17.56 -17.59 -0.70
CA ARG A 25 -18.42 -16.44 -1.01
C ARG A 25 -19.55 -16.78 -1.97
N VAL A 26 -19.26 -17.56 -3.02
CA VAL A 26 -20.24 -18.01 -4.01
C VAL A 26 -21.20 -19.06 -3.42
N LEU A 27 -20.71 -19.93 -2.53
CA LEU A 27 -21.50 -21.02 -1.96
C LEU A 27 -22.35 -20.62 -0.74
N LEU A 28 -21.92 -19.63 0.07
CA LEU A 28 -22.57 -19.33 1.37
C LEU A 28 -23.36 -18.02 1.42
N GLY A 29 -23.32 -17.17 0.40
CA GLY A 29 -24.21 -16.01 0.25
C GLY A 29 -24.16 -14.96 1.39
N LYS A 30 -23.13 -14.94 2.23
CA LYS A 30 -22.98 -13.97 3.33
C LYS A 30 -21.90 -12.93 3.01
N ARG A 31 -22.31 -11.67 2.82
CA ARG A 31 -21.41 -10.51 2.74
C ARG A 31 -21.05 -10.03 4.15
N LYS A 32 -19.76 -10.00 4.52
CA LYS A 32 -19.27 -9.15 5.63
C LYS A 32 -19.06 -7.72 5.11
N GLN A 33 -19.32 -6.72 5.96
CA GLN A 33 -19.05 -5.31 5.64
C GLN A 33 -17.56 -5.09 5.39
N LYS A 34 -17.23 -4.46 4.26
CA LYS A 34 -15.89 -4.04 3.85
C LYS A 34 -15.39 -2.96 4.83
N LYS A 35 -14.19 -3.12 5.41
CA LYS A 35 -13.41 -1.94 5.84
C LYS A 35 -12.97 -1.23 4.56
N ARG A 36 -13.13 0.10 4.51
CA ARG A 36 -12.84 0.92 3.33
C ARG A 36 -11.35 0.80 2.98
N ASN A 37 -11.08 0.22 1.82
CA ASN A 37 -9.78 0.20 1.16
C ASN A 37 -9.76 1.42 0.21
N PRO A 38 -8.72 2.27 0.20
CA PRO A 38 -8.70 3.51 -0.60
C PRO A 38 -8.61 3.29 -2.12
N PHE A 39 -8.54 2.04 -2.60
CA PHE A 39 -8.55 1.72 -4.04
C PHE A 39 -9.86 1.06 -4.49
N PRO A 40 -10.87 1.82 -4.98
CA PRO A 40 -11.93 1.27 -5.81
C PRO A 40 -11.44 0.88 -7.21
N ALA A 41 -10.51 1.65 -7.80
CA ALA A 41 -10.18 1.52 -9.22
C ALA A 41 -9.24 0.34 -9.57
N ALA A 42 -8.27 -0.01 -8.72
CA ALA A 42 -7.28 -1.06 -9.05
C ALA A 42 -7.82 -2.48 -8.82
N VAL A 43 -8.72 -2.69 -7.85
CA VAL A 43 -9.25 -4.01 -7.52
C VAL A 43 -10.35 -4.44 -8.49
N THR A 44 -11.11 -3.51 -9.07
CA THR A 44 -12.05 -3.85 -10.16
C THR A 44 -11.29 -4.25 -11.43
N VAL A 45 -10.10 -3.69 -11.68
CA VAL A 45 -9.23 -4.10 -12.78
C VAL A 45 -8.56 -5.46 -12.50
N LEU A 46 -8.11 -5.74 -11.27
CA LEU A 46 -7.46 -7.02 -10.92
C LEU A 46 -8.44 -8.20 -10.77
N VAL A 47 -9.65 -7.99 -10.26
CA VAL A 47 -10.68 -9.04 -10.18
C VAL A 47 -11.29 -9.35 -11.56
N THR A 48 -11.21 -8.42 -12.52
CA THR A 48 -11.56 -8.66 -13.92
C THR A 48 -10.39 -9.25 -14.73
N ALA A 49 -9.14 -8.92 -14.38
CA ALA A 49 -7.93 -9.47 -15.00
C ALA A 49 -7.63 -10.94 -14.61
N ALA A 50 -8.10 -11.41 -13.45
CA ALA A 50 -7.94 -12.80 -13.02
C ALA A 50 -8.72 -13.84 -13.87
N VAL A 51 -9.55 -13.39 -14.83
CA VAL A 51 -10.28 -14.25 -15.77
C VAL A 51 -9.66 -14.21 -17.20
N LEU A 52 -8.67 -13.36 -17.46
CA LEU A 52 -8.15 -13.12 -18.81
C LEU A 52 -6.64 -13.32 -18.87
N PHE A 53 -6.21 -14.57 -18.99
CA PHE A 53 -4.80 -14.86 -19.27
C PHE A 53 -4.63 -16.14 -20.09
N PHE A 54 -4.59 -16.02 -21.42
CA PHE A 54 -3.74 -16.83 -22.30
C PHE A 54 -3.63 -16.14 -23.67
N ALA A 55 -2.40 -15.88 -24.11
CA ALA A 55 -2.07 -15.42 -25.45
C ALA A 55 -1.03 -16.36 -26.08
N PHE A 56 -1.12 -16.64 -27.38
CA PHE A 56 0.05 -16.72 -28.29
C PHE A 56 -0.32 -16.76 -29.80
N ASN A 57 0.17 -15.74 -30.52
CA ASN A 57 0.48 -15.49 -31.96
C ASN A 57 0.04 -16.43 -33.12
N VAL A 58 -0.39 -15.88 -34.28
CA VAL A 58 0.38 -15.62 -35.55
C VAL A 58 -0.49 -15.31 -36.81
N LEU A 59 -0.22 -14.15 -37.47
CA LEU A 59 -0.28 -13.73 -38.91
C LEU A 59 -1.61 -13.51 -39.73
N MET A 60 -1.77 -12.22 -40.11
CA MET A 60 -1.95 -11.59 -41.46
C MET A 60 -3.33 -11.32 -42.11
N ASP A 61 -3.48 -10.02 -42.41
CA ASP A 61 -3.98 -9.33 -43.63
C ASP A 61 -5.48 -8.96 -43.76
N GLY A 62 -5.81 -7.65 -43.63
CA GLY A 62 -7.04 -7.12 -44.26
C GLY A 62 -7.59 -5.75 -43.86
N LEU A 63 -6.90 -4.66 -44.25
CA LEU A 63 -7.41 -3.32 -44.64
C LEU A 63 -8.84 -2.89 -44.24
N TYR A 64 -9.00 -1.76 -43.52
CA TYR A 64 -10.07 -0.78 -43.77
C TYR A 64 -9.64 0.67 -43.50
N THR A 65 -10.04 1.55 -44.40
CA THR A 65 -9.71 2.99 -44.48
C THR A 65 -10.74 3.87 -43.79
N ALA A 66 -10.22 4.93 -43.16
CA ALA A 66 -10.93 5.97 -42.44
C ALA A 66 -11.89 6.82 -43.30
N ASP A 67 -13.10 7.00 -42.79
CA ASP A 67 -13.82 8.28 -42.81
C ASP A 67 -13.95 8.72 -41.35
N GLU A 68 -13.90 10.03 -41.09
CA GLU A 68 -13.92 10.64 -39.75
C GLU A 68 -15.08 10.09 -38.90
N GLU A 69 -14.78 9.08 -38.07
CA GLU A 69 -15.74 8.46 -37.17
C GLU A 69 -16.19 9.49 -36.13
N GLU A 70 -17.48 9.82 -36.16
CA GLU A 70 -18.16 10.54 -35.10
C GLU A 70 -18.04 9.69 -33.83
N TYR A 71 -17.16 10.10 -32.91
CA TYR A 71 -16.98 9.40 -31.64
C TYR A 71 -18.28 9.42 -30.84
N GLU A 72 -18.67 8.25 -30.35
CA GLU A 72 -19.80 8.06 -29.46
C GLU A 72 -19.34 7.35 -28.18
N VAL A 73 -19.80 7.86 -27.05
CA VAL A 73 -19.53 7.29 -25.73
C VAL A 73 -20.37 6.00 -25.59
N ASN A 74 -19.72 4.84 -25.40
CA ASN A 74 -20.43 3.57 -25.38
C ASN A 74 -21.30 3.41 -24.12
N GLU A 75 -22.62 3.56 -24.29
CA GLU A 75 -23.60 3.50 -23.21
C GLU A 75 -23.60 2.16 -22.46
N LEU A 76 -23.42 1.04 -23.17
CA LEU A 76 -23.44 -0.29 -22.57
C LEU A 76 -22.25 -0.51 -21.64
N ILE A 77 -21.06 -0.04 -22.03
CA ILE A 77 -19.85 -0.11 -21.19
C ILE A 77 -20.03 0.75 -19.95
N TYR A 78 -20.51 1.99 -20.12
CA TYR A 78 -20.77 2.90 -19.01
C TYR A 78 -21.76 2.30 -18.00
N ASP A 79 -22.91 1.79 -18.46
CA ASP A 79 -23.93 1.22 -17.58
C ASP A 79 -23.44 -0.03 -16.86
N PHE A 80 -22.65 -0.88 -17.53
CA PHE A 80 -22.02 -2.04 -16.92
C PHE A 80 -21.04 -1.65 -15.81
N MET A 81 -20.13 -0.71 -16.09
CA MET A 81 -19.16 -0.21 -15.11
C MET A 81 -19.87 0.48 -13.95
N LEU A 82 -20.87 1.31 -14.22
CA LEU A 82 -21.65 1.99 -13.19
C LEU A 82 -22.35 0.99 -12.26
N ARG A 83 -22.92 -0.08 -12.82
CA ARG A 83 -23.58 -1.12 -12.03
C ARG A 83 -22.59 -1.91 -11.18
N THR A 84 -21.39 -2.14 -11.70
CA THR A 84 -20.31 -2.83 -10.99
C THR A 84 -19.80 -2.00 -9.81
N GLU A 85 -19.55 -0.70 -10.01
CA GLU A 85 -19.05 0.21 -8.97
C GLU A 85 -20.12 0.60 -7.92
N SER A 86 -21.40 0.42 -8.24
CA SER A 86 -22.53 0.74 -7.34
C SER A 86 -23.12 -0.49 -6.61
N ASP A 87 -22.34 -1.55 -6.45
CA ASP A 87 -22.77 -2.81 -5.81
C ASP A 87 -24.05 -3.42 -6.42
N GLY A 88 -24.27 -3.20 -7.73
CA GLY A 88 -25.42 -3.67 -8.49
C GLY A 88 -26.59 -2.66 -8.58
N ASN A 89 -26.50 -1.51 -7.89
CA ASN A 89 -27.57 -0.51 -7.82
C ASN A 89 -27.18 0.80 -8.52
N ALA A 90 -27.12 0.76 -9.86
CA ALA A 90 -26.76 1.92 -10.70
C ALA A 90 -27.67 3.14 -10.47
N VAL A 91 -28.94 2.93 -10.09
CA VAL A 91 -29.90 4.01 -9.82
C VAL A 91 -29.50 4.83 -8.58
N ALA A 92 -28.89 4.18 -7.59
CA ALA A 92 -28.40 4.83 -6.37
C ALA A 92 -26.93 5.27 -6.45
N ALA A 93 -26.29 5.15 -7.62
CA ALA A 93 -24.93 5.61 -7.80
C ALA A 93 -24.85 7.12 -7.58
N THR A 94 -23.90 7.54 -6.74
CA THR A 94 -23.66 8.96 -6.45
C THR A 94 -23.05 9.64 -7.67
N ASP A 95 -23.10 10.98 -7.66
CA ASP A 95 -22.49 11.79 -8.71
C ASP A 95 -21.00 11.49 -8.85
N GLU A 96 -20.29 11.28 -7.75
CA GLU A 96 -18.86 10.93 -7.76
C GLU A 96 -18.60 9.60 -8.47
N ILE A 97 -19.43 8.58 -8.23
CA ILE A 97 -19.28 7.26 -8.90
C ILE A 97 -19.52 7.40 -10.40
N ARG A 98 -20.56 8.14 -10.81
CA ARG A 98 -20.88 8.39 -12.23
C ARG A 98 -19.73 9.08 -12.95
N GLN A 99 -19.14 10.09 -12.30
CA GLN A 99 -17.99 10.82 -12.82
C GLN A 99 -16.76 9.92 -12.94
N GLU A 100 -16.48 9.09 -11.93
CA GLU A 100 -15.32 8.20 -11.93
C GLU A 100 -15.41 7.11 -13.02
N VAL A 101 -16.61 6.56 -13.21
CA VAL A 101 -16.88 5.58 -14.28
C VAL A 101 -16.69 6.20 -15.65
N LEU A 102 -17.26 7.38 -15.90
CA LEU A 102 -17.07 8.08 -17.17
C LEU A 102 -15.59 8.40 -17.40
N ARG A 103 -14.88 8.91 -16.38
CA ARG A 103 -13.45 9.21 -16.48
C ARG A 103 -12.65 7.97 -16.86
N SER A 104 -12.87 6.85 -16.17
CA SER A 104 -12.16 5.59 -16.43
C SER A 104 -12.35 5.12 -17.87
N MET A 105 -13.57 5.25 -18.40
CA MET A 105 -13.88 4.88 -19.78
C MET A 105 -13.18 5.82 -20.78
N LEU A 106 -13.24 7.13 -20.55
CA LEU A 106 -12.58 8.12 -21.40
C LEU A 106 -11.05 7.99 -21.40
N GLN A 107 -10.43 7.56 -20.29
CA GLN A 107 -8.98 7.30 -20.25
C GLN A 107 -8.57 6.19 -21.22
N ILE A 108 -9.37 5.12 -21.32
CA ILE A 108 -9.11 4.01 -22.25
C ILE A 108 -9.32 4.47 -23.69
N ASP A 109 -10.39 5.21 -23.97
CA ASP A 109 -10.63 5.73 -25.32
C ASP A 109 -9.55 6.73 -25.75
N ALA A 110 -9.08 7.58 -24.82
CA ALA A 110 -7.98 8.51 -25.04
C ALA A 110 -6.65 7.79 -25.32
N LEU A 111 -6.38 6.66 -24.65
CA LEU A 111 -5.22 5.81 -24.93
C LEU A 111 -5.26 5.28 -26.37
N ILE A 112 -6.42 4.75 -26.80
CA ILE A 112 -6.60 4.21 -28.16
C ILE A 112 -6.47 5.32 -29.20
N ASP A 113 -7.11 6.48 -28.98
CA ASP A 113 -7.02 7.63 -29.88
C ASP A 113 -5.59 8.14 -29.98
N TYR A 114 -4.89 8.30 -28.86
CA TYR A 114 -3.50 8.71 -28.85
C TYR A 114 -2.62 7.74 -29.63
N ALA A 115 -2.77 6.43 -29.43
CA ALA A 115 -2.07 5.43 -30.24
C ALA A 115 -2.33 5.64 -31.74
N LYS A 116 -3.59 5.85 -32.14
CA LYS A 116 -3.96 6.12 -33.55
C LYS A 116 -3.28 7.36 -34.10
N THR A 117 -3.21 8.46 -33.33
CA THR A 117 -2.49 9.68 -33.75
C THR A 117 -0.99 9.45 -33.97
N ARG A 118 -0.43 8.41 -33.34
CA ARG A 118 0.97 8.00 -33.51
C ARG A 118 1.19 6.98 -34.63
N GLY A 119 0.13 6.55 -35.32
CA GLY A 119 0.20 5.62 -36.45
C GLY A 119 -0.20 4.18 -36.11
N TYR A 120 -0.76 3.93 -34.91
CA TYR A 120 -1.41 2.66 -34.62
C TYR A 120 -2.64 2.47 -35.52
N SER A 121 -2.74 1.31 -36.15
CA SER A 121 -3.94 0.85 -36.84
C SER A 121 -4.46 -0.37 -36.11
N GLU A 122 -5.75 -0.35 -35.77
CA GLU A 122 -6.38 -1.48 -35.08
C GLU A 122 -6.45 -2.70 -36.01
N ASP A 123 -5.93 -3.83 -35.56
CA ASP A 123 -6.11 -5.12 -36.21
C ASP A 123 -7.40 -5.75 -35.67
N MET A 124 -8.53 -5.31 -36.22
CA MET A 124 -9.85 -5.77 -35.78
C MET A 124 -10.06 -7.26 -36.04
N GLU A 125 -9.36 -7.85 -37.01
CA GLU A 125 -9.41 -9.29 -37.25
C GLU A 125 -8.76 -10.05 -36.10
N ALA A 126 -7.52 -9.71 -35.74
CA ALA A 126 -6.82 -10.32 -34.62
C ALA A 126 -7.56 -10.11 -33.27
N ILE A 127 -8.14 -8.93 -33.07
CA ILE A 127 -8.95 -8.64 -31.86
C ILE A 127 -10.21 -9.51 -31.84
N ASN A 128 -10.94 -9.62 -32.95
CA ASN A 128 -12.14 -10.45 -33.03
C ASN A 128 -11.81 -11.95 -32.87
N GLU A 129 -10.70 -12.42 -33.41
CA GLU A 129 -10.22 -13.80 -33.24
C GLU A 129 -9.95 -14.08 -31.76
N THR A 130 -9.20 -13.20 -31.08
CA THR A 130 -8.91 -13.32 -29.64
C THR A 130 -10.20 -13.39 -28.81
N VAL A 131 -11.15 -12.50 -29.08
CA VAL A 131 -12.47 -12.49 -28.40
C VAL A 131 -13.26 -13.78 -28.69
N ALA A 132 -13.22 -14.28 -29.92
CA ALA A 132 -13.91 -15.50 -30.31
C ALA A 132 -13.32 -16.74 -29.64
N GLU A 133 -12.00 -16.85 -29.56
CA GLU A 133 -11.32 -17.96 -28.86
C GLU A 133 -11.66 -18.01 -27.37
N GLN A 134 -11.66 -16.85 -26.71
CA GLN A 134 -12.04 -16.74 -25.30
C GLN A 134 -13.52 -17.08 -25.09
N ARG A 135 -14.40 -16.62 -25.98
CA ARG A 135 -15.83 -16.98 -25.96
C ARG A 135 -16.03 -18.49 -26.09
N VAL A 136 -15.39 -19.12 -27.07
CA VAL A 136 -15.49 -20.58 -27.29
C VAL A 136 -15.02 -21.34 -26.06
N THR A 137 -13.88 -20.94 -25.48
CA THR A 137 -13.33 -21.58 -24.27
C THR A 137 -14.29 -21.45 -23.09
N PHE A 138 -14.82 -20.25 -22.85
CA PHE A 138 -15.77 -19.99 -21.77
C PHE A 138 -17.03 -20.85 -21.89
N TYR A 139 -17.67 -20.89 -23.05
CA TYR A 139 -18.89 -21.69 -23.23
C TYR A 139 -18.61 -23.20 -23.21
N ALA A 140 -17.45 -23.64 -23.70
CA ALA A 140 -17.05 -25.05 -23.60
C ALA A 140 -16.86 -25.51 -22.15
N ASP A 141 -16.38 -24.62 -21.27
CA ASP A 141 -16.29 -24.89 -19.83
C ASP A 141 -17.67 -24.85 -19.18
N LEU A 142 -18.51 -23.88 -19.53
CA LEU A 142 -19.86 -23.75 -19.00
C LEU A 142 -20.76 -24.94 -19.38
N ASP A 143 -20.59 -25.51 -20.57
CA ASP A 143 -21.31 -26.69 -21.05
C ASP A 143 -21.02 -27.94 -20.19
N LYS A 144 -19.86 -28.00 -19.52
CA LYS A 144 -19.50 -29.12 -18.62
C LYS A 144 -20.30 -29.12 -17.32
N GLU A 145 -20.86 -27.97 -16.92
CA GLU A 145 -21.65 -27.81 -15.69
C GLU A 145 -23.10 -28.32 -15.82
N GLY A 146 -23.53 -28.65 -17.04
CA GLY A 146 -24.89 -29.09 -17.35
C GLY A 146 -25.88 -27.93 -17.55
N GLU A 147 -26.95 -28.20 -18.29
CA GLU A 147 -27.84 -27.17 -18.86
C GLU A 147 -28.52 -26.29 -17.79
N GLU A 148 -28.93 -26.87 -16.66
CA GLU A 148 -29.57 -26.13 -15.57
C GLU A 148 -28.59 -25.15 -14.92
N LYS A 149 -27.36 -25.59 -14.63
CA LYS A 149 -26.35 -24.75 -14.00
C LYS A 149 -25.84 -23.67 -14.96
N LYS A 150 -25.64 -24.01 -16.22
CA LYS A 150 -25.35 -23.08 -17.31
C LYS A 150 -26.40 -21.96 -17.37
N ASN A 151 -27.68 -22.31 -17.49
CA ASN A 151 -28.76 -21.32 -17.56
C ASN A 151 -28.84 -20.45 -16.30
N SER A 152 -28.61 -21.03 -15.12
CA SER A 152 -28.53 -20.27 -13.87
C SER A 152 -27.37 -19.26 -13.87
N ILE A 153 -26.19 -19.62 -14.40
CA ILE A 153 -25.04 -18.72 -14.48
C ILE A 153 -25.30 -17.60 -15.51
N LEU A 154 -25.84 -17.94 -16.68
CA LEU A 154 -26.20 -16.95 -17.71
C LEU A 154 -27.23 -15.96 -17.19
N GLN A 155 -28.26 -16.43 -16.48
CA GLN A 155 -29.26 -15.55 -15.87
C GLN A 155 -28.67 -14.68 -14.76
N ALA A 156 -27.82 -15.25 -13.91
CA ALA A 156 -27.18 -14.50 -12.83
C ALA A 156 -26.33 -13.34 -13.34
N GLN A 157 -25.65 -13.49 -14.49
CA GLN A 157 -24.91 -12.41 -15.14
C GLN A 157 -25.83 -11.25 -15.53
N THR A 158 -26.92 -11.54 -16.22
CA THR A 158 -27.91 -10.53 -16.62
C THR A 158 -28.54 -9.86 -15.41
N ASP A 159 -28.91 -10.63 -14.39
CA ASP A 159 -29.54 -10.12 -13.17
C ASP A 159 -28.59 -9.20 -12.40
N ALA A 160 -27.31 -9.58 -12.27
CA ALA A 160 -26.31 -8.83 -11.51
C ALA A 160 -25.77 -7.61 -12.26
N PHE A 161 -25.46 -7.76 -13.56
CA PHE A 161 -24.69 -6.78 -14.32
C PHE A 161 -25.48 -6.10 -15.45
N GLY A 162 -26.65 -6.64 -15.81
CA GLY A 162 -27.59 -6.00 -16.74
C GLY A 162 -27.24 -6.25 -18.20
N ILE A 163 -26.27 -7.14 -18.44
CA ILE A 163 -25.79 -7.53 -19.76
C ILE A 163 -25.72 -9.05 -19.84
N THR A 164 -25.88 -9.56 -21.04
CA THR A 164 -25.63 -10.97 -21.36
C THR A 164 -24.14 -11.25 -21.51
N TYR A 165 -23.75 -12.53 -21.49
CA TYR A 165 -22.37 -12.89 -21.81
C TYR A 165 -22.00 -12.57 -23.26
N ASP A 166 -22.92 -12.69 -24.21
CA ASP A 166 -22.65 -12.30 -25.60
C ASP A 166 -22.32 -10.81 -25.70
N GLU A 167 -23.10 -9.93 -25.05
CA GLU A 167 -22.80 -8.50 -24.95
C GLU A 167 -21.47 -8.22 -24.26
N TYR A 168 -21.16 -8.97 -23.20
CA TYR A 168 -19.85 -8.89 -22.54
C TYR A 168 -18.70 -9.19 -23.52
N PHE A 169 -18.78 -10.28 -24.28
CA PHE A 169 -17.74 -10.62 -25.25
C PHE A 169 -17.69 -9.63 -26.42
N ASP A 170 -18.85 -9.27 -26.99
CA ASP A 170 -18.92 -8.45 -28.20
C ASP A 170 -18.56 -6.97 -27.97
N VAL A 171 -18.81 -6.46 -26.77
CA VAL A 171 -18.61 -5.04 -26.45
C VAL A 171 -17.49 -4.84 -25.43
N LEU A 172 -17.63 -5.38 -24.21
CA LEU A 172 -16.68 -5.10 -23.12
C LEU A 172 -15.31 -5.71 -23.37
N LEU A 173 -15.27 -7.02 -23.62
CA LEU A 173 -14.02 -7.72 -23.85
C LEU A 173 -13.33 -7.23 -25.12
N LYS A 174 -14.11 -6.93 -26.16
CA LYS A 174 -13.59 -6.33 -27.39
C LYS A 174 -12.96 -4.96 -27.11
N TRP A 175 -13.62 -4.11 -26.32
CA TRP A 175 -13.10 -2.81 -25.93
C TRP A 175 -11.82 -2.92 -25.11
N THR A 176 -11.74 -3.84 -24.15
CA THR A 176 -10.50 -4.07 -23.39
C THR A 176 -9.37 -4.64 -24.26
N ALA A 177 -9.67 -5.54 -25.20
CA ALA A 177 -8.69 -6.06 -26.15
C ALA A 177 -8.14 -4.97 -27.10
N ARG A 178 -8.98 -4.02 -27.53
CA ARG A 178 -8.54 -2.83 -28.28
C ARG A 178 -7.57 -1.97 -27.48
N ALA A 179 -7.90 -1.73 -26.20
CA ALA A 179 -7.06 -0.95 -25.29
C ALA A 179 -5.70 -1.62 -25.04
N GLU A 180 -5.71 -2.94 -24.81
CA GLU A 180 -4.50 -3.73 -24.63
C GLU A 180 -3.62 -3.71 -25.90
N ALA A 181 -4.21 -3.90 -27.07
CA ALA A 181 -3.48 -3.83 -28.34
C ALA A 181 -2.85 -2.46 -28.58
N ALA A 182 -3.57 -1.37 -28.26
CA ALA A 182 -3.06 0.00 -28.34
C ALA A 182 -1.90 0.23 -27.35
N SER A 183 -2.05 -0.22 -26.10
CA SER A 183 -0.99 -0.11 -25.07
C SER A 183 0.27 -0.87 -25.51
N ASN A 184 0.13 -2.13 -25.91
CA ASN A 184 1.23 -2.96 -26.38
C ASN A 184 1.91 -2.40 -27.64
N TRP A 185 1.16 -1.71 -28.50
CA TRP A 185 1.73 -1.01 -29.64
C TRP A 185 2.54 0.20 -29.18
N LEU A 186 1.99 1.02 -28.28
CA LEU A 186 2.66 2.21 -27.73
C LEU A 186 3.94 1.85 -27.00
N ASP A 187 3.97 0.76 -26.22
CA ASP A 187 5.19 0.32 -25.54
C ASP A 187 6.32 -0.03 -26.54
N ARG A 188 5.96 -0.69 -27.65
CA ARG A 188 6.92 -1.08 -28.71
C ARG A 188 7.38 0.09 -29.59
N HIS A 189 6.62 1.18 -29.64
CA HIS A 189 6.85 2.32 -30.55
C HIS A 189 7.03 3.65 -29.81
N SER A 190 7.24 3.60 -28.49
CA SER A 190 7.38 4.79 -27.65
C SER A 190 8.63 5.58 -28.04
N GLN A 191 8.44 6.89 -28.21
CA GLN A 191 9.52 7.85 -28.43
C GLN A 191 10.02 8.39 -27.09
N GLU A 192 11.21 9.03 -27.10
CA GLU A 192 11.81 9.66 -25.90
C GLU A 192 10.90 10.72 -25.24
N GLU A 193 9.95 11.31 -25.99
CA GLU A 193 8.98 12.30 -25.50
C GLU A 193 7.53 11.77 -25.63
N SER A 194 7.12 10.92 -24.70
CA SER A 194 5.71 10.52 -24.56
C SER A 194 4.95 11.50 -23.66
N ILE A 195 3.73 11.88 -24.05
CA ILE A 195 2.82 12.62 -23.17
C ILE A 195 2.35 11.72 -22.00
N THR A 196 1.84 12.36 -20.95
CA THR A 196 1.16 11.71 -19.82
C THR A 196 -0.24 11.24 -20.19
N ARG A 197 -0.82 10.33 -19.39
CA ARG A 197 -2.23 9.94 -19.55
C ARG A 197 -3.19 11.12 -19.35
N GLY A 198 -2.87 12.04 -18.44
CA GLY A 198 -3.67 13.25 -18.22
C GLY A 198 -3.70 14.16 -19.45
N GLU A 199 -2.56 14.35 -20.10
CA GLU A 199 -2.46 15.10 -21.36
C GLU A 199 -3.22 14.40 -22.50
N ALA A 200 -3.08 13.08 -22.63
CA ALA A 200 -3.81 12.31 -23.64
C ALA A 200 -5.33 12.42 -23.45
N LEU A 201 -5.80 12.30 -22.20
CA LEU A 201 -7.21 12.45 -21.83
C LEU A 201 -7.71 13.86 -22.14
N SER A 202 -6.92 14.89 -21.81
CA SER A 202 -7.28 16.29 -22.06
C SER A 202 -7.38 16.58 -23.56
N LEU A 203 -6.45 16.07 -24.38
CA LEU A 203 -6.50 16.20 -25.84
C LEU A 203 -7.74 15.50 -26.41
N PHE A 204 -8.03 14.29 -25.93
CA PHE A 204 -9.20 13.52 -26.35
C PHE A 204 -10.51 14.24 -26.01
N GLN A 205 -10.62 14.78 -24.81
CA GLN A 205 -11.81 15.53 -24.38
C GLN A 205 -12.04 16.78 -25.20
N ASN A 206 -10.99 17.56 -25.46
CA ASN A 206 -11.11 18.74 -26.32
C ASN A 206 -11.53 18.37 -27.74
N LYS A 207 -11.03 17.24 -28.26
CA LYS A 207 -11.39 16.73 -29.59
C LYS A 207 -12.86 16.28 -29.66
N TYR A 208 -13.39 15.69 -28.59
CA TYR A 208 -14.70 15.05 -28.55
C TYR A 208 -15.70 15.69 -27.57
N GLU A 209 -15.48 16.95 -27.19
CA GLU A 209 -16.23 17.69 -26.15
C GLU A 209 -17.74 17.56 -26.34
N ARG A 210 -18.24 17.80 -27.57
CA ARG A 210 -19.67 17.74 -27.87
C ARG A 210 -20.30 16.39 -27.57
N ALA A 211 -19.65 15.29 -27.97
CA ALA A 211 -20.17 13.94 -27.76
C ALA A 211 -20.18 13.58 -26.27
N ILE A 212 -19.10 13.93 -25.56
CA ILE A 212 -18.95 13.70 -24.12
C ILE A 212 -20.00 14.50 -23.34
N THR A 213 -20.16 15.80 -23.64
CA THR A 213 -21.17 16.65 -23.00
C THR A 213 -22.59 16.14 -23.25
N ALA A 214 -22.91 15.75 -24.50
CA ALA A 214 -24.22 15.19 -24.81
C ALA A 214 -24.50 13.90 -24.02
N PHE A 215 -23.51 13.02 -23.88
CA PHE A 215 -23.63 11.82 -23.06
C PHE A 215 -23.82 12.14 -21.58
N MET A 216 -23.06 13.10 -21.03
CA MET A 216 -23.21 13.56 -19.65
C MET A 216 -24.61 14.12 -19.37
N GLU A 217 -25.16 14.92 -20.30
CA GLU A 217 -26.53 15.42 -20.21
C GLU A 217 -27.54 14.27 -20.26
N GLN A 218 -27.40 13.33 -21.20
CA GLN A 218 -28.26 12.15 -21.33
C GLN A 218 -28.28 11.31 -20.05
N LYS A 219 -27.12 11.07 -19.45
CA LYS A 219 -26.97 10.25 -18.24
C LYS A 219 -27.10 11.03 -16.93
N SER A 220 -27.39 12.33 -17.02
CA SER A 220 -27.47 13.22 -15.85
C SER A 220 -26.21 13.12 -14.97
N ILE A 221 -25.04 13.17 -15.61
CA ILE A 221 -23.72 13.20 -14.94
C ILE A 221 -23.36 14.67 -14.76
N PRO A 222 -23.11 15.15 -13.53
CA PRO A 222 -22.77 16.55 -13.32
C PRO A 222 -21.43 16.90 -13.99
N PRO A 223 -21.28 18.14 -14.51
CA PRO A 223 -20.01 18.62 -15.04
C PRO A 223 -18.87 18.44 -14.02
N PHE A 224 -17.72 17.99 -14.49
CA PHE A 224 -16.53 17.85 -13.65
C PHE A 224 -15.27 18.06 -14.47
N ASP A 225 -14.22 18.47 -13.76
CA ASP A 225 -12.89 18.47 -14.31
C ASP A 225 -12.38 17.03 -14.38
N LEU A 226 -12.21 16.57 -15.60
CA LEU A 226 -11.67 15.25 -15.88
C LEU A 226 -10.13 15.25 -15.89
N SER A 227 -9.49 16.42 -15.92
CA SER A 227 -8.07 16.57 -16.23
C SER A 227 -7.14 16.29 -15.05
N VAL A 228 -7.56 16.53 -13.80
CA VAL A 228 -6.69 16.27 -12.64
C VAL A 228 -7.53 15.90 -11.41
N LYS A 229 -7.32 14.69 -10.88
CA LYS A 229 -7.62 14.37 -9.49
C LYS A 229 -6.28 14.12 -8.82
N SER A 230 -5.93 14.97 -7.87
CA SER A 230 -4.90 14.60 -6.91
C SER A 230 -5.41 13.42 -6.10
N GLU A 231 -4.61 12.37 -6.03
CA GLU A 231 -4.81 11.25 -5.13
C GLU A 231 -3.82 11.34 -3.98
N GLU A 232 -4.20 10.77 -2.84
CA GLU A 232 -3.34 10.68 -1.66
C GLU A 232 -2.93 9.23 -1.45
N LEU A 233 -1.65 9.02 -1.19
CA LEU A 233 -1.09 7.74 -0.82
C LEU A 233 -0.29 7.85 0.47
N GLU A 234 -0.68 7.07 1.46
CA GLU A 234 0.12 6.82 2.66
C GLU A 234 0.88 5.50 2.49
N GLY A 235 2.15 5.47 2.92
CA GLY A 235 2.92 4.24 2.96
C GLY A 235 4.37 4.40 3.39
N THR A 236 5.07 3.27 3.46
CA THR A 236 6.46 3.20 3.91
C THR A 236 7.43 3.32 2.73
N VAL A 237 8.48 4.11 2.88
CA VAL A 237 9.55 4.24 1.88
C VAL A 237 10.40 2.97 1.82
N ALA A 238 10.24 2.22 0.74
CA ALA A 238 10.91 0.94 0.50
C ALA A 238 12.23 1.08 -0.26
N SER A 239 12.40 2.11 -1.08
CA SER A 239 13.67 2.39 -1.75
C SER A 239 13.80 3.81 -2.26
N ILE A 240 15.03 4.31 -2.32
CA ILE A 240 15.37 5.63 -2.87
C ILE A 240 16.46 5.46 -3.93
N GLU A 241 16.22 5.96 -5.14
CA GLU A 241 17.12 5.88 -6.30
C GLU A 241 17.21 7.27 -6.97
N GLY A 242 18.07 8.14 -6.42
CA GLY A 242 18.08 9.56 -6.77
C GLY A 242 16.80 10.23 -6.28
N GLU A 243 16.07 10.90 -7.17
CA GLU A 243 14.77 11.53 -6.89
C GLU A 243 13.59 10.53 -6.88
N ARG A 244 13.86 9.25 -7.19
CA ARG A 244 12.82 8.22 -7.28
C ARG A 244 12.63 7.54 -5.93
N VAL A 245 11.42 7.64 -5.40
CA VAL A 245 11.02 7.04 -4.12
C VAL A 245 10.00 5.93 -4.39
N LEU A 246 10.25 4.74 -3.88
CA LEU A 246 9.31 3.62 -3.90
C LEU A 246 8.59 3.57 -2.56
N ILE A 247 7.25 3.60 -2.59
CA ILE A 247 6.39 3.60 -1.40
C ILE A 247 5.53 2.34 -1.42
N THR A 248 5.54 1.57 -0.34
CA THR A 248 4.70 0.38 -0.17
C THR A 248 3.43 0.72 0.59
N HIS A 249 2.27 0.22 0.15
CA HIS A 249 0.97 0.48 0.77
C HIS A 249 0.77 -0.25 2.11
N GLU A 250 1.60 -1.27 2.38
CA GLU A 250 1.66 -2.04 3.62
C GLU A 250 3.14 -2.35 3.93
N PHE A 251 3.52 -2.45 5.20
CA PHE A 251 4.90 -2.76 5.59
C PHE A 251 5.32 -4.14 5.05
N VAL A 252 6.25 -4.16 4.08
CA VAL A 252 6.78 -5.42 3.55
C VAL A 252 8.16 -5.72 4.11
N GLU A 253 8.19 -6.78 4.92
CA GLU A 253 9.31 -7.37 5.69
C GLU A 253 10.62 -7.59 4.90
N ASP A 254 10.64 -7.46 3.56
CA ASP A 254 11.80 -7.74 2.70
C ASP A 254 11.88 -6.90 1.39
N ALA A 255 11.33 -5.68 1.41
CA ALA A 255 11.14 -4.84 0.22
C ALA A 255 12.36 -4.66 -0.71
N PRO A 256 13.63 -4.53 -0.25
CA PRO A 256 14.75 -4.26 -1.15
C PRO A 256 15.06 -5.39 -2.14
N SER A 257 14.78 -6.65 -1.78
CA SER A 257 15.04 -7.82 -2.64
C SER A 257 13.86 -8.21 -3.52
N LYS A 258 12.67 -7.67 -3.24
CA LYS A 258 11.39 -7.97 -3.92
C LYS A 258 10.73 -6.74 -4.54
N LYS A 259 11.46 -5.63 -4.72
CA LYS A 259 10.90 -4.35 -5.21
C LYS A 259 10.06 -4.51 -6.48
N GLU A 260 10.55 -5.28 -7.46
CA GLU A 260 9.84 -5.51 -8.71
C GLU A 260 8.58 -6.36 -8.52
N GLU A 261 8.65 -7.41 -7.68
CA GLU A 261 7.50 -8.25 -7.33
C GLU A 261 6.40 -7.46 -6.60
N LEU A 262 6.79 -6.54 -5.71
CA LEU A 262 5.84 -5.68 -4.98
C LEU A 262 5.13 -4.68 -5.89
N ILE A 263 5.85 -4.09 -6.85
CA ILE A 263 5.22 -3.19 -7.81
C ILE A 263 4.29 -3.97 -8.73
N LEU A 264 4.72 -5.15 -9.21
CA LEU A 264 3.89 -6.01 -10.07
C LEU A 264 2.60 -6.48 -9.37
N ASN A 265 2.65 -6.70 -8.05
CA ASN A 265 1.50 -7.08 -7.24
C ASN A 265 0.63 -5.89 -6.80
N GLY A 266 0.96 -4.66 -7.22
CA GLY A 266 0.24 -3.44 -6.82
C GLY A 266 0.39 -3.11 -5.33
N ALA A 267 1.42 -3.64 -4.67
CA ALA A 267 1.73 -3.40 -3.26
C ALA A 267 2.68 -2.20 -3.07
N ALA A 268 3.18 -1.61 -4.17
CA ALA A 268 4.05 -0.45 -4.14
C ALA A 268 3.88 0.44 -5.37
N SER A 269 4.07 1.76 -5.17
CA SER A 269 4.05 2.78 -6.20
C SER A 269 5.36 3.56 -6.20
N ARG A 270 5.86 3.93 -7.40
CA ARG A 270 7.09 4.71 -7.55
C ARG A 270 6.76 6.15 -7.90
N PHE A 271 7.41 7.08 -7.20
CA PHE A 271 7.19 8.52 -7.32
C PHE A 271 8.51 9.21 -7.64
N ILE A 272 8.45 10.29 -8.41
CA ILE A 272 9.52 11.30 -8.46
C ILE A 272 9.11 12.38 -7.45
N ILE A 273 9.93 12.58 -6.44
CA ILE A 273 9.69 13.59 -5.41
C ILE A 273 10.86 14.58 -5.47
N ASP A 274 10.60 15.75 -6.05
CA ASP A 274 11.57 16.85 -6.11
C ASP A 274 11.94 17.29 -4.68
N ASP A 275 13.21 17.63 -4.46
CA ASP A 275 13.77 18.11 -3.18
C ASP A 275 13.80 17.10 -2.00
N ALA A 276 13.38 15.85 -2.20
CA ALA A 276 13.24 14.86 -1.12
C ALA A 276 14.48 13.98 -0.83
N ALA A 277 15.51 14.00 -1.68
CA ALA A 277 16.62 13.04 -1.58
C ALA A 277 17.44 13.16 -0.28
N GLU A 278 17.38 14.32 0.39
CA GLU A 278 18.07 14.56 1.67
C GLU A 278 17.15 14.37 2.90
N GLU A 279 15.84 14.47 2.74
CA GLU A 279 14.87 14.45 3.86
C GLU A 279 14.12 13.13 4.00
N ILE A 280 13.94 12.37 2.90
CA ILE A 280 13.27 11.07 2.91
C ILE A 280 14.29 9.96 3.18
N ALA A 281 13.97 9.07 4.11
CA ALA A 281 14.79 7.92 4.47
C ALA A 281 14.05 6.60 4.25
N LEU A 282 14.80 5.51 4.06
CA LEU A 282 14.23 4.16 4.02
C LEU A 282 13.49 3.86 5.34
N GLY A 283 12.32 3.23 5.24
CA GLY A 283 11.47 2.92 6.39
C GLY A 283 10.63 4.11 6.88
N MET A 284 10.76 5.29 6.29
CA MET A 284 9.95 6.45 6.64
C MET A 284 8.51 6.25 6.16
N GLU A 285 7.55 6.47 7.04
CA GLU A 285 6.14 6.61 6.69
C GLU A 285 5.93 8.00 6.07
N ILE A 286 5.37 8.06 4.87
CA ILE A 286 5.08 9.32 4.17
C ILE A 286 3.69 9.31 3.55
N ARG A 287 3.07 10.50 3.49
CA ARG A 287 1.87 10.77 2.70
C ARG A 287 2.31 11.52 1.46
N VAL A 288 1.86 11.08 0.30
CA VAL A 288 2.15 11.70 -0.99
C VAL A 288 0.85 12.06 -1.67
N VAL A 289 0.72 13.33 -2.05
CA VAL A 289 -0.36 13.84 -2.88
C VAL A 289 0.17 13.95 -4.31
N TYR A 290 -0.45 13.25 -5.25
CA TYR A 290 0.07 13.11 -6.60
C TYR A 290 -1.04 13.15 -7.65
N ASP A 291 -0.72 13.58 -8.86
CA ASP A 291 -1.64 13.44 -9.99
C ASP A 291 -1.61 11.99 -10.49
N ALA A 292 -2.73 11.30 -10.29
CA ALA A 292 -2.88 9.90 -10.67
C ALA A 292 -2.77 9.68 -12.19
N LEU A 293 -2.83 10.73 -13.02
CA LEU A 293 -2.68 10.64 -14.48
C LEU A 293 -1.35 11.19 -15.00
N ALA A 294 -0.48 11.66 -14.10
CA ALA A 294 0.85 12.17 -14.42
C ALA A 294 1.91 11.06 -14.57
N TYR A 295 1.58 10.04 -15.34
CA TYR A 295 2.52 9.03 -15.79
C TYR A 295 2.44 8.87 -17.31
N PRO A 296 3.57 8.50 -17.96
CA PRO A 296 3.63 8.29 -19.41
C PRO A 296 2.56 7.33 -19.93
N VAL A 297 1.98 7.63 -21.09
CA VAL A 297 1.03 6.71 -21.75
C VAL A 297 1.70 5.37 -22.09
N ALA A 298 2.98 5.39 -22.47
CA ALA A 298 3.78 4.19 -22.73
C ALA A 298 4.76 3.98 -21.57
N THR A 299 4.76 2.78 -20.99
CA THR A 299 5.62 2.45 -19.84
C THR A 299 6.84 1.64 -20.25
N GLN A 300 6.90 1.12 -21.49
CA GLN A 300 7.97 0.24 -21.99
C GLN A 300 8.19 -1.00 -21.10
N GLY A 301 7.14 -1.48 -20.43
CA GLY A 301 7.25 -2.57 -19.45
C GLY A 301 7.97 -2.18 -18.16
N ASN A 302 8.28 -0.89 -17.97
CA ASN A 302 8.79 -0.41 -16.69
C ASN A 302 7.64 -0.17 -15.70
N PRO A 303 7.91 -0.30 -14.40
CA PRO A 303 7.01 0.13 -13.36
C PRO A 303 6.52 1.57 -13.58
N VAL A 304 5.23 1.81 -13.33
CA VAL A 304 4.65 3.17 -13.38
C VAL A 304 5.41 4.07 -12.41
N VAL A 305 5.86 5.21 -12.91
CA VAL A 305 6.51 6.25 -12.12
C VAL A 305 5.65 7.51 -12.22
N TYR A 306 5.09 7.94 -11.09
CA TYR A 306 4.32 9.18 -11.00
C TYR A 306 5.27 10.37 -10.91
N GLN A 307 5.18 11.30 -11.86
CA GLN A 307 6.13 12.41 -11.99
C GLN A 307 5.65 13.71 -11.32
N ASN A 308 4.34 13.90 -11.17
CA ASN A 308 3.76 15.11 -10.56
C ASN A 308 3.28 14.83 -9.13
N VAL A 309 4.23 14.66 -8.21
CA VAL A 309 3.94 14.76 -6.78
C VAL A 309 3.77 16.23 -6.44
N THR A 310 2.58 16.62 -6.03
CA THR A 310 2.26 18.03 -5.71
C THR A 310 2.60 18.37 -4.28
N GLU A 311 2.42 17.41 -3.37
CA GLU A 311 2.74 17.57 -1.95
C GLU A 311 3.23 16.23 -1.40
N TRP A 312 4.12 16.26 -0.43
CA TRP A 312 4.41 15.09 0.39
C TRP A 312 4.69 15.55 1.82
N GLU A 313 4.42 14.68 2.78
CA GLU A 313 4.79 14.92 4.18
C GLU A 313 5.21 13.63 4.85
N LYS A 314 6.12 13.74 5.82
CA LYS A 314 6.41 12.64 6.72
C LYS A 314 5.20 12.38 7.62
N ILE A 315 4.67 11.17 7.54
CA ILE A 315 3.71 10.66 8.53
C ILE A 315 4.56 10.24 9.74
N GLY A 316 4.46 10.97 10.85
CA GLY A 316 5.25 10.67 12.05
C GLY A 316 6.46 11.57 12.31
N SER A 317 6.33 12.88 12.10
CA SER A 317 6.97 13.89 12.97
C SER A 317 6.16 15.18 13.08
N GLY A 318 4.84 15.07 13.21
CA GLY A 318 3.94 16.24 13.19
C GLY A 318 2.58 16.06 13.88
N THR A 319 2.36 14.95 14.56
CA THR A 319 1.33 14.82 15.60
C THR A 319 2.04 14.23 16.80
N GLU A 320 2.04 14.95 17.94
CA GLU A 320 2.43 14.38 19.23
C GLU A 320 1.61 13.10 19.42
N ILE A 321 2.22 11.93 19.22
CA ILE A 321 1.66 10.67 19.69
C ILE A 321 1.84 10.75 21.21
N GLU A 322 0.88 11.37 21.88
CA GLU A 322 0.80 11.30 23.33
C GLU A 322 0.25 9.92 23.69
N TYR A 323 1.05 9.12 24.38
CA TYR A 323 0.62 7.85 24.94
C TYR A 323 -0.23 8.15 26.17
N LEU A 324 -1.53 8.37 25.99
CA LEU A 324 -2.42 8.75 27.07
C LEU A 324 -2.88 7.55 27.90
N ALA A 325 -2.93 7.74 29.21
CA ALA A 325 -3.62 6.84 30.12
C ALA A 325 -5.13 6.90 29.87
N LYS A 326 -5.83 5.78 30.08
CA LYS A 326 -7.29 5.68 30.00
C LYS A 326 -7.99 6.52 31.07
N ASN A 327 -7.31 6.77 32.18
CA ASN A 327 -7.75 7.66 33.25
C ASN A 327 -6.60 8.61 33.60
N GLU A 328 -6.86 9.92 33.63
CA GLU A 328 -5.85 10.94 33.93
C GLU A 328 -5.24 10.81 35.33
N GLU A 329 -5.98 10.24 36.30
CA GLU A 329 -5.59 10.24 37.72
C GLU A 329 -4.87 8.96 38.18
N GLN A 330 -5.00 7.84 37.46
CA GLN A 330 -4.49 6.55 37.91
C GLN A 330 -4.10 5.64 36.76
N LEU A 331 -3.15 4.75 37.02
CA LEU A 331 -2.76 3.68 36.11
C LEU A 331 -3.61 2.44 36.37
N SER A 332 -3.81 1.61 35.35
CA SER A 332 -4.58 0.37 35.44
C SER A 332 -4.16 -0.66 34.39
N ASP A 333 -4.64 -1.89 34.52
CA ASP A 333 -4.43 -2.93 33.50
C ASP A 333 -4.94 -2.54 32.11
N ALA A 334 -5.89 -1.59 32.01
CA ALA A 334 -6.40 -1.09 30.73
C ALA A 334 -5.39 -0.21 29.98
N ASP A 335 -4.32 0.22 30.66
CA ASP A 335 -3.23 1.03 30.10
C ASP A 335 -2.09 0.17 29.53
N ILE A 336 -2.12 -1.15 29.76
CA ILE A 336 -1.04 -2.07 29.37
C ILE A 336 -0.79 -2.06 27.86
N GLU A 337 -1.85 -2.06 27.03
CA GLU A 337 -1.68 -2.04 25.56
C GLU A 337 -1.02 -0.74 25.08
N THR A 338 -1.45 0.42 25.61
CA THR A 338 -0.85 1.71 25.27
C THR A 338 0.61 1.79 25.77
N ALA A 339 0.88 1.30 26.98
CA ALA A 339 2.22 1.24 27.54
C ALA A 339 3.14 0.32 26.72
N PHE A 340 2.61 -0.81 26.24
CA PHE A 340 3.30 -1.72 25.33
C PHE A 340 3.67 -1.00 24.03
N GLU A 341 2.70 -0.38 23.35
CA GLU A 341 2.96 0.38 22.10
C GLU A 341 4.05 1.45 22.29
N MET A 342 3.98 2.19 23.41
CA MET A 342 5.00 3.18 23.79
C MET A 342 6.39 2.55 23.94
N CYS A 343 6.50 1.46 24.70
CA CYS A 343 7.78 0.79 24.96
C CYS A 343 8.36 0.16 23.69
N VAL A 344 7.53 -0.40 22.81
CA VAL A 344 7.96 -0.93 21.50
C VAL A 344 8.49 0.19 20.61
N SER A 345 7.79 1.32 20.58
CA SER A 345 8.23 2.50 19.82
C SER A 345 9.57 3.04 20.33
N ALA A 346 9.71 3.20 21.65
CA ALA A 346 10.96 3.60 22.28
C ALA A 346 12.10 2.62 21.98
N LEU A 347 11.87 1.31 22.14
CA LEU A 347 12.86 0.26 21.91
C LEU A 347 13.32 0.20 20.45
N THR A 348 12.37 0.35 19.51
CA THR A 348 12.65 0.41 18.08
C THR A 348 13.50 1.62 17.74
N GLY A 349 13.10 2.81 18.22
CA GLY A 349 13.88 4.04 18.05
C GLY A 349 15.29 3.92 18.64
N TYR A 350 15.43 3.26 19.78
CA TYR A 350 16.70 3.03 20.44
C TYR A 350 17.66 2.18 19.58
N TYR A 351 17.23 1.02 19.08
CA TYR A 351 18.10 0.18 18.26
C TYR A 351 18.47 0.83 16.93
N HIS A 352 17.55 1.58 16.32
CA HIS A 352 17.86 2.38 15.15
C HIS A 352 18.86 3.49 15.46
N ALA A 353 18.72 4.19 16.59
CA ALA A 353 19.67 5.22 16.99
C ALA A 353 21.08 4.64 17.22
N VAL A 354 21.18 3.46 17.84
CA VAL A 354 22.46 2.80 18.11
C VAL A 354 23.12 2.26 16.84
N TRP A 355 22.40 1.55 15.97
CA TRP A 355 23.02 0.86 14.82
C TRP A 355 22.99 1.65 13.51
N ASN A 356 22.02 2.54 13.35
CA ASN A 356 21.83 3.28 12.09
C ASN A 356 22.20 4.77 12.23
N GLY A 357 22.45 5.25 13.45
CA GLY A 357 22.76 6.65 13.72
C GLY A 357 21.56 7.59 13.55
N SER A 358 20.33 7.07 13.60
CA SER A 358 19.12 7.89 13.56
C SER A 358 18.91 8.65 14.87
N GLY A 359 18.23 9.80 14.82
CA GLY A 359 17.75 10.46 16.04
C GLY A 359 16.60 9.69 16.70
N ILE A 360 16.49 9.78 18.03
CA ILE A 360 15.32 9.38 18.81
C ILE A 360 14.87 10.59 19.65
N ASP A 361 13.56 10.86 19.65
CA ASP A 361 12.96 11.89 20.51
C ASP A 361 12.60 11.28 21.87
N LEU A 362 13.50 11.42 22.84
CA LEU A 362 13.29 10.86 24.18
C LEU A 362 12.21 11.61 24.98
N ASP A 363 11.89 12.86 24.63
CA ASP A 363 10.85 13.65 25.32
C ASP A 363 9.44 13.07 25.07
N MET A 364 9.28 12.29 24.01
CA MET A 364 8.06 11.54 23.74
C MET A 364 7.80 10.45 24.80
N PHE A 365 8.85 9.84 25.34
CA PHE A 365 8.75 8.63 26.16
C PHE A 365 9.13 8.85 27.63
N ILE A 366 10.06 9.76 27.92
CA ILE A 366 10.70 9.90 29.23
C ILE A 366 10.61 11.36 29.69
N GLU A 367 10.00 11.60 30.86
CA GLU A 367 9.97 12.93 31.48
C GLU A 367 11.16 13.20 32.40
N ASN A 368 11.74 12.16 33.00
CA ASN A 368 12.83 12.34 33.97
C ASN A 368 14.15 12.70 33.26
N GLU A 369 14.67 13.90 33.52
CA GLU A 369 15.92 14.40 32.91
C GLU A 369 17.14 13.50 33.17
N ASN A 370 17.24 12.86 34.33
CA ASN A 370 18.38 11.98 34.62
C ASN A 370 18.31 10.68 33.80
N LEU A 371 17.11 10.12 33.64
CA LEU A 371 16.90 8.95 32.78
C LEU A 371 17.12 9.30 31.30
N LYS A 372 16.69 10.49 30.84
CA LYS A 372 17.00 10.97 29.48
C LYS A 372 18.50 11.04 29.25
N GLN A 373 19.25 11.75 30.11
CA GLN A 373 20.70 11.85 29.99
C GLN A 373 21.41 10.49 30.07
N TYR A 374 20.91 9.58 30.91
CA TYR A 374 21.42 8.22 30.97
C TYR A 374 21.18 7.46 29.65
N THR A 375 19.98 7.58 29.09
CA THR A 375 19.58 6.92 27.84
C THR A 375 20.35 7.48 26.64
N GLU A 376 20.59 8.78 26.58
CA GLU A 376 21.45 9.40 25.56
C GLU A 376 22.89 8.87 25.64
N LYS A 377 23.47 8.78 26.86
CA LYS A 377 24.80 8.19 27.06
C LYS A 377 24.83 6.71 26.65
N LYS A 378 23.78 5.95 26.99
CA LYS A 378 23.59 4.55 26.59
C LYS A 378 23.57 4.41 25.07
N ILE A 379 22.81 5.25 24.37
CA ILE A 379 22.74 5.27 22.90
C ILE A 379 24.10 5.61 22.30
N GLN A 380 24.73 6.71 22.73
CA GLN A 380 26.00 7.17 22.19
C GLN A 380 27.10 6.12 22.41
N SER A 381 27.22 5.58 23.62
CA SER A 381 28.25 4.59 23.94
C SER A 381 28.11 3.32 23.10
N GLN A 382 26.87 2.86 22.85
CA GLN A 382 26.67 1.69 22.02
C GLN A 382 26.80 2.00 20.52
N HIS A 383 26.41 3.20 20.09
CA HIS A 383 26.62 3.65 18.71
C HIS A 383 28.11 3.72 18.39
N ASP A 384 28.95 4.22 19.30
CA ASP A 384 30.40 4.26 19.13
C ASP A 384 31.02 2.85 18.99
N LEU A 385 30.40 1.84 19.61
CA LEU A 385 30.81 0.43 19.50
C LEU A 385 30.28 -0.24 18.24
N TYR A 386 29.05 0.05 17.83
CA TYR A 386 28.31 -0.75 16.85
C TYR A 386 27.91 -0.02 15.56
N GLY A 387 27.72 1.30 15.58
CA GLY A 387 27.19 2.08 14.45
C GLY A 387 28.10 2.10 13.21
N GLY A 388 29.40 1.80 13.37
CA GLY A 388 30.35 1.65 12.26
C GLY A 388 30.43 0.24 11.65
N LEU A 389 29.68 -0.73 12.19
CA LEU A 389 29.66 -2.09 11.67
C LEU A 389 28.71 -2.17 10.46
N ASN A 390 29.12 -2.85 9.39
CA ASN A 390 28.35 -2.98 8.13
C ASN A 390 27.09 -3.89 8.24
N SER A 391 26.28 -3.72 9.29
CA SER A 391 25.03 -4.46 9.49
C SER A 391 24.02 -3.59 10.25
N PRO A 392 23.37 -2.63 9.57
CA PRO A 392 22.33 -1.80 10.18
C PRO A 392 21.17 -2.66 10.69
N VAL A 393 20.46 -2.16 11.70
CA VAL A 393 19.20 -2.74 12.19
C VAL A 393 18.12 -2.49 11.14
N LYS A 394 17.45 -3.59 10.77
CA LYS A 394 16.35 -3.62 9.80
C LYS A 394 15.00 -3.64 10.51
N ASN A 395 14.89 -4.44 11.58
CA ASN A 395 13.65 -4.60 12.34
C ASN A 395 13.93 -4.98 13.79
N VAL A 396 12.97 -4.68 14.66
CA VAL A 396 12.93 -5.11 16.07
C VAL A 396 11.59 -5.82 16.28
N GLU A 397 11.63 -7.14 16.45
CA GLU A 397 10.42 -7.95 16.66
C GLU A 397 10.25 -8.28 18.13
N ILE A 398 9.05 -8.06 18.64
CA ILE A 398 8.75 -8.37 20.03
C ILE A 398 8.11 -9.76 20.10
N GLY A 399 8.72 -10.63 20.89
CA GLY A 399 8.23 -11.97 21.17
C GLY A 399 7.04 -11.96 22.14
N ALA A 400 6.84 -13.10 22.81
CA ALA A 400 5.86 -13.19 23.88
C ALA A 400 6.33 -12.30 25.06
N TRP A 401 5.63 -11.20 25.30
CA TRP A 401 5.93 -10.25 26.35
C TRP A 401 5.08 -10.50 27.60
N GLU A 402 5.55 -9.98 28.73
CA GLU A 402 4.84 -10.03 30.01
C GLU A 402 4.60 -8.61 30.52
N ALA A 403 3.47 -8.39 31.20
CA ALA A 403 3.27 -7.16 31.96
C ALA A 403 2.53 -7.42 33.25
N THR A 404 2.87 -6.62 34.27
CA THR A 404 2.27 -6.69 35.60
C THR A 404 2.03 -5.28 36.14
N TYR A 405 0.82 -5.03 36.65
CA TYR A 405 0.50 -3.84 37.42
C TYR A 405 0.85 -4.03 38.89
N THR A 406 1.54 -3.04 39.47
CA THR A 406 1.80 -2.96 40.91
C THR A 406 1.24 -1.65 41.44
N ASP A 407 0.37 -1.73 42.44
CA ASP A 407 -0.18 -0.55 43.12
C ASP A 407 0.82 0.02 44.14
N ASP A 408 0.91 1.35 44.21
CA ASP A 408 1.78 2.05 45.15
C ASP A 408 1.20 3.40 45.61
N VAL A 409 1.91 4.12 46.48
CA VAL A 409 1.47 5.40 47.04
C VAL A 409 1.32 6.52 46.00
N ASN A 410 1.84 6.32 44.79
CA ASN A 410 1.92 7.29 43.70
C ASN A 410 1.05 6.87 42.51
N GLY A 411 0.04 6.01 42.71
CA GLY A 411 -0.90 5.60 41.67
C GLY A 411 -0.47 4.39 40.84
N GLY A 412 0.53 3.65 41.34
CA GLY A 412 1.01 2.39 40.77
C GLY A 412 1.97 2.57 39.58
N PHE A 413 2.52 1.45 39.13
CA PHE A 413 3.36 1.35 37.95
C PHE A 413 3.11 0.05 37.19
N LEU A 414 3.38 0.06 35.88
CA LEU A 414 3.40 -1.13 35.04
C LEU A 414 4.84 -1.58 34.85
N TYR A 415 5.10 -2.85 35.11
CA TYR A 415 6.31 -3.54 34.66
C TYR A 415 6.01 -4.24 33.33
N LEU A 416 6.88 -4.06 32.34
CA LEU A 416 6.80 -4.76 31.05
C LEU A 416 8.15 -5.44 30.74
N GLU A 417 8.13 -6.73 30.42
CA GLU A 417 9.29 -7.46 29.90
C GLU A 417 9.05 -7.78 28.43
N LEU A 418 9.91 -7.23 27.56
CA LEU A 418 9.84 -7.34 26.11
C LEU A 418 11.03 -8.13 25.59
N PRO A 419 10.89 -9.45 25.34
CA PRO A 419 11.87 -10.21 24.58
C PRO A 419 11.89 -9.69 23.13
N ALA A 420 13.00 -9.10 22.71
CA ALA A 420 13.17 -8.53 21.38
C ALA A 420 14.12 -9.38 20.53
N GLU A 421 13.78 -9.59 19.26
CA GLU A 421 14.66 -10.09 18.22
C GLU A 421 15.08 -8.93 17.31
N ILE A 422 16.36 -8.56 17.40
CA ILE A 422 16.94 -7.46 16.65
C ILE A 422 17.49 -8.04 15.35
N LYS A 423 16.74 -7.85 14.26
CA LYS A 423 17.10 -8.31 12.92
C LYS A 423 17.96 -7.26 12.23
N LYS A 424 19.15 -7.66 11.80
CA LYS A 424 20.09 -6.82 11.05
C LYS A 424 20.17 -7.29 9.60
N HIS A 425 20.76 -6.48 8.72
CA HIS A 425 21.01 -6.90 7.34
C HIS A 425 21.87 -8.16 7.23
N GLN A 426 22.81 -8.34 8.18
CA GLN A 426 23.59 -9.55 8.33
C GLN A 426 23.54 -10.02 9.78
N GLY A 427 22.85 -11.14 10.00
CA GLY A 427 22.65 -11.74 11.31
C GLY A 427 21.55 -11.06 12.13
N GLY A 428 21.53 -11.39 13.40
CA GLY A 428 20.58 -10.88 14.36
C GLY A 428 20.91 -11.45 15.73
N TYR A 429 20.28 -10.90 16.74
CA TYR A 429 20.43 -11.38 18.11
C TYR A 429 19.15 -11.08 18.88
N SER A 430 18.98 -11.75 20.01
CA SER A 430 17.80 -11.57 20.85
C SER A 430 18.23 -11.13 22.23
N GLU A 431 17.50 -10.17 22.78
CA GLU A 431 17.68 -9.72 24.15
C GLU A 431 16.33 -9.32 24.77
N ALA A 432 16.19 -9.52 26.08
CA ALA A 432 15.02 -9.05 26.81
C ALA A 432 15.30 -7.65 27.34
N THR A 433 14.33 -6.76 27.15
CA THR A 433 14.34 -5.40 27.70
C THR A 433 13.15 -5.24 28.62
N GLU A 434 13.41 -4.70 29.81
CA GLU A 434 12.43 -4.50 30.86
C GLU A 434 12.17 -2.99 31.02
N PHE A 435 10.92 -2.61 31.24
CA PHE A 435 10.47 -1.24 31.41
C PHE A 435 9.60 -1.07 32.66
N LEU A 436 9.72 0.08 33.33
CA LEU A 436 8.73 0.59 34.26
C LEU A 436 8.01 1.79 33.63
N VAL A 437 6.68 1.79 33.69
CA VAL A 437 5.82 2.86 33.15
C VAL A 437 4.90 3.42 34.22
N ARG A 438 4.77 4.74 34.28
CA ARG A 438 3.82 5.46 35.14
C ARG A 438 2.88 6.34 34.32
N ASN A 439 1.75 6.69 34.93
CA ASN A 439 0.89 7.78 34.49
C ASN A 439 1.33 9.07 35.20
N VAL A 440 1.71 10.09 34.43
CA VAL A 440 2.00 11.44 34.91
C VAL A 440 1.04 12.41 34.23
N ASN A 441 0.07 12.92 34.98
CA ASN A 441 -0.94 13.88 34.50
C ASN A 441 -1.70 13.43 33.24
N GLY A 442 -2.04 12.13 33.15
CA GLY A 442 -2.72 11.54 32.00
C GLY A 442 -1.81 11.06 30.87
N LYS A 443 -0.50 11.30 30.95
CA LYS A 443 0.49 10.79 30.00
C LYS A 443 1.21 9.57 30.57
N LEU A 444 1.30 8.49 29.79
CA LEU A 444 2.17 7.36 30.09
C LEU A 444 3.61 7.72 29.77
N VAL A 445 4.51 7.44 30.71
CA VAL A 445 5.94 7.74 30.60
C VAL A 445 6.77 6.59 31.14
N ILE A 446 7.90 6.33 30.49
CA ILE A 446 8.91 5.39 30.93
C ILE A 446 9.67 6.02 32.10
N VAL A 447 9.67 5.32 33.24
CA VAL A 447 10.32 5.76 34.47
C VAL A 447 11.51 4.88 34.87
N ASP A 448 11.66 3.69 34.27
CA ASP A 448 12.93 2.97 34.25
C ASP A 448 13.02 2.08 32.99
N TRP A 449 14.25 1.82 32.54
CA TRP A 449 14.58 0.99 31.37
C TRP A 449 15.85 0.21 31.66
N TYR A 450 15.78 -1.13 31.59
CA TYR A 450 16.92 -2.02 31.75
C TYR A 450 16.99 -3.11 30.67
N THR A 451 18.20 -3.39 30.19
CA THR A 451 18.50 -4.48 29.26
C THR A 451 19.58 -5.37 29.86
N GLY A 452 19.25 -6.61 30.23
CA GLY A 452 20.14 -7.49 31.00
C GLY A 452 21.22 -8.24 30.22
N ALA A 453 21.38 -8.01 28.92
CA ALA A 453 22.39 -8.70 28.11
C ALA A 453 23.81 -8.37 28.61
N LYS A 454 24.72 -9.36 28.61
CA LYS A 454 26.07 -9.22 29.21
C LYS A 454 26.93 -8.12 28.60
N ASP A 455 26.67 -7.83 27.33
CA ASP A 455 27.32 -6.81 26.52
C ASP A 455 26.48 -5.53 26.41
N SER A 456 25.36 -5.44 27.13
CA SER A 456 24.57 -4.23 27.21
C SER A 456 25.28 -3.18 28.08
N TYR A 457 24.98 -1.92 27.77
CA TYR A 457 25.42 -0.81 28.60
C TYR A 457 24.89 -0.88 30.04
N ASP A 458 23.65 -1.34 30.22
CA ASP A 458 23.04 -1.41 31.55
C ASP A 458 23.72 -2.47 32.43
N PHE A 459 24.08 -3.60 31.84
CA PHE A 459 24.87 -4.63 32.54
C PHE A 459 26.22 -4.09 33.00
N MET A 460 26.90 -3.31 32.14
CA MET A 460 28.21 -2.75 32.46
C MET A 460 28.16 -1.66 33.53
N VAL A 461 27.15 -0.79 33.48
CA VAL A 461 27.11 0.40 34.34
C VAL A 461 26.27 0.17 35.60
N ARG A 462 25.14 -0.53 35.49
CA ARG A 462 24.23 -0.78 36.61
C ARG A 462 24.48 -2.14 37.29
N GLY A 463 24.96 -3.13 36.53
CA GLY A 463 25.39 -4.44 37.03
C GLY A 463 24.56 -5.61 36.51
N GLU A 464 25.01 -6.84 36.81
CA GLU A 464 24.34 -8.09 36.43
C GLU A 464 23.09 -8.35 37.28
N ASN A 465 21.98 -8.72 36.61
CA ASN A 465 20.72 -9.15 37.22
C ASN A 465 20.10 -8.12 38.18
N GLU A 466 20.13 -6.85 37.82
CA GLU A 466 19.35 -5.85 38.54
C GLU A 466 17.85 -6.14 38.33
N THR A 467 17.08 -6.06 39.41
CA THR A 467 15.62 -6.18 39.34
C THR A 467 15.07 -4.76 39.23
N ILE A 468 14.31 -4.46 38.18
CA ILE A 468 13.66 -3.15 38.05
C ILE A 468 12.31 -3.13 38.79
N ASP A 469 12.31 -2.65 40.02
CA ASP A 469 11.12 -2.53 40.87
C ASP A 469 10.98 -1.16 41.56
N ASP A 470 11.92 -0.25 41.32
CA ASP A 470 11.93 1.12 41.88
C ASP A 470 11.72 2.17 40.78
N PRO A 471 10.47 2.60 40.52
CA PRO A 471 10.19 3.62 39.51
C PRO A 471 10.72 5.02 39.88
N ASP A 472 11.24 5.23 41.10
CA ASP A 472 11.80 6.51 41.56
C ASP A 472 13.35 6.51 41.58
N ILE A 473 14.00 5.46 41.06
CA ILE A 473 15.46 5.28 41.08
C ILE A 473 16.22 6.50 40.51
N TRP A 474 15.70 7.11 39.45
CA TRP A 474 16.31 8.28 38.77
C TRP A 474 16.06 9.61 39.48
N SER A 475 15.17 9.64 40.47
CA SER A 475 14.95 10.79 41.36
C SER A 475 15.87 10.77 42.59
N GLY A 476 16.47 9.61 42.88
CA GLY A 476 17.37 9.39 44.02
C GLY A 476 18.72 10.08 43.87
N LYS A 477 19.05 11.01 44.78
CA LYS A 477 20.33 11.75 44.78
C LYS A 477 21.58 10.87 44.85
N GLU A 478 21.49 9.66 45.41
CA GLU A 478 22.65 8.74 45.51
C GLU A 478 22.92 8.02 44.19
N TRP A 479 21.87 7.62 43.47
CA TRP A 479 21.96 7.00 42.15
C TRP A 479 22.52 7.99 41.14
N VAL A 480 21.91 9.18 41.04
CA VAL A 480 22.32 10.26 40.12
C VAL A 480 23.80 10.65 40.31
N LYS A 481 24.26 10.75 41.57
CA LYS A 481 25.67 11.09 41.87
C LYS A 481 26.68 10.02 41.42
N ARG A 482 26.29 8.74 41.34
CA ARG A 482 27.18 7.69 40.82
C ARG A 482 27.48 7.89 39.34
N PHE A 483 26.52 8.41 38.56
CA PHE A 483 26.70 8.65 37.12
C PHE A 483 27.44 9.96 36.82
N ASP A 484 27.31 10.98 37.65
CA ASP A 484 28.10 12.22 37.53
C ASP A 484 29.60 11.95 37.74
N GLY A 485 29.94 10.99 38.61
CA GLY A 485 31.33 10.65 38.96
C GLY A 485 32.05 9.67 38.04
N MET A 486 31.38 9.11 37.02
CA MET A 486 31.99 8.19 36.03
C MET A 486 32.47 8.91 34.75
N THR A 487 32.46 10.25 34.75
CA THR A 487 33.12 11.05 33.71
C THR A 487 34.60 11.24 34.06
N ASP A 488 35.43 10.23 33.79
CA ASP A 488 36.88 10.35 33.56
C ASP A 488 37.45 9.12 32.84
#